data_AF-A0A953Q301-F1
#
_entry.id   AF-A0A953Q301-F1
#
_cell.length_a   1.000
_cell.length_b   1.000
_cell.length_c   1.000
_cell.angle_alpha   90.00
_cell.angle_beta   90.00
_cell.angle_gamma   90.00
#
_symmetry.space_group_name_H-M   'P 1'
#
loop_
_entity.id
_entity.type
_entity.pdbx_description
1 polymer ?
#
loop_
_entity_poly.entity_id
_entity_poly.type
_entity_poly.pdbx_seq_one_letter_code
_entity_poly.pdbx_strand_id
1 'polypeptide(L)'
;TVVGDTVGDPFKDTSSVSLNPIIKFTTLFGLLAVELAVKLTATSGSGVTRALALVFFAVSYFFVYRSFYGMRIRTTAAVEEPASAAAADKTRASAR
;
A
#
# COMPACT_ATOMS: atom_id res chain seq x y z
N THR A 1 -5.32 -20.22 26.98
CA THR A 1 -3.92 -19.78 26.75
C THR A 1 -3.44 -20.03 25.33
N VAL A 2 -3.90 -21.09 24.62
CA VAL A 2 -3.50 -21.39 23.23
C VAL A 2 -4.08 -20.44 22.17
N VAL A 3 -5.29 -19.92 22.39
CA VAL A 3 -5.93 -18.95 21.48
C VAL A 3 -5.16 -17.62 21.42
N GLY A 4 -4.53 -17.20 22.53
CA GLY A 4 -3.73 -15.97 22.57
C GLY A 4 -2.40 -16.06 21.82
N ASP A 5 -1.85 -17.28 21.68
CA ASP A 5 -0.62 -17.53 20.93
C ASP A 5 -0.91 -17.60 19.43
N THR A 6 -1.92 -18.39 19.04
CA THR A 6 -2.33 -18.57 17.63
C THR A 6 -2.86 -17.30 16.93
N VAL A 7 -3.44 -16.34 17.66
CA VAL A 7 -3.77 -15.01 17.11
C VAL A 7 -2.62 -14.00 17.23
N GLY A 8 -1.67 -14.28 18.13
CA GLY A 8 -0.54 -13.42 18.45
C GLY A 8 0.66 -13.63 17.51
N ASP A 9 0.90 -14.86 17.05
CA ASP A 9 2.02 -15.22 16.15
C ASP A 9 2.11 -14.34 14.89
N PRO A 10 1.02 -14.09 14.15
CA PRO A 10 1.10 -13.25 12.95
C PRO A 10 1.46 -11.78 13.26
N PHE A 11 0.99 -11.28 14.41
CA PHE A 11 1.25 -9.91 14.84
C PHE A 11 2.65 -9.75 15.40
N LYS A 12 3.12 -10.70 16.20
CA LYS A 12 4.39 -10.61 16.93
C LYS A 12 5.59 -11.06 16.08
N ASP A 13 5.42 -11.98 15.14
CA ASP A 13 6.55 -12.58 14.40
C ASP A 13 6.67 -12.06 12.96
N THR A 14 5.60 -11.52 12.38
CA THR A 14 5.60 -11.07 10.97
C THR A 14 5.30 -9.58 10.84
N SER A 15 4.13 -9.14 11.32
CA SER A 15 3.67 -7.77 11.09
C SER A 15 4.47 -6.72 11.88
N SER A 16 4.79 -7.00 13.16
CA SER A 16 5.55 -6.09 14.01
C SER A 16 7.03 -5.96 13.59
N VAL A 17 7.68 -7.08 13.23
CA VAL A 17 9.09 -7.10 12.77
C VAL A 17 9.23 -6.33 11.46
N SER A 18 8.23 -6.45 10.56
CA SER A 18 8.20 -5.78 9.25
C SER A 18 7.93 -4.27 9.35
N LEU A 19 7.31 -3.81 10.43
CA LEU A 19 6.98 -2.40 10.63
C LEU A 19 8.23 -1.53 10.80
N ASN A 20 9.28 -2.07 11.43
CA ASN A 20 10.54 -1.35 11.62
C ASN A 20 11.23 -0.99 10.28
N PRO A 21 11.41 -1.94 9.32
CA PRO A 21 11.78 -1.62 7.95
C PRO A 21 10.85 -0.60 7.27
N ILE A 22 9.53 -0.76 7.38
CA ILE A 22 8.56 0.15 6.73
C ILE A 22 8.75 1.59 7.23
N ILE A 23 8.86 1.80 8.54
CA ILE A 23 9.12 3.14 9.10
C ILE A 23 10.48 3.66 8.62
N LYS A 24 11.53 2.84 8.70
CA LYS A 24 12.89 3.26 8.32
C LYS A 24 12.97 3.68 6.85
N PHE A 25 12.38 2.92 5.95
CA PHE A 25 12.48 3.22 4.53
C PHE A 25 11.56 4.36 4.10
N THR A 26 10.33 4.43 4.63
CA THR A 26 9.41 5.53 4.30
C THR A 26 9.93 6.88 4.81
N THR A 27 10.54 6.92 6.00
CA THR A 27 11.11 8.16 6.56
C THR A 27 12.39 8.60 5.85
N LEU A 28 13.30 7.68 5.53
CA LEU A 28 14.49 8.00 4.73
C LEU A 28 14.11 8.50 3.34
N PHE A 29 13.20 7.82 2.65
CA PHE A 29 12.73 8.27 1.35
C PHE A 29 12.01 9.62 1.43
N GLY A 30 11.22 9.85 2.49
CA GLY A 30 10.54 11.12 2.74
C GLY A 30 11.53 12.29 2.89
N LEU A 31 12.60 12.12 3.66
CA LEU A 31 13.63 13.15 3.81
C LEU A 31 14.37 13.42 2.49
N LEU A 32 14.69 12.38 1.72
CA LEU A 32 15.30 12.54 0.40
C LEU A 32 14.37 13.28 -0.57
N ALA A 33 13.07 12.96 -0.55
CA ALA A 33 12.08 13.65 -1.38
C ALA A 33 11.98 15.14 -1.02
N VAL A 34 12.01 15.48 0.28
CA VAL A 34 12.02 16.87 0.75
C VAL A 34 13.30 17.59 0.31
N GLU A 35 14.47 16.95 0.44
CA GLU A 35 15.74 17.54 -0.01
C GLU A 35 15.73 17.86 -1.51
N LEU A 36 15.19 16.94 -2.33
CA LEU A 36 15.01 17.15 -3.76
C LEU A 36 14.04 18.31 -4.05
N ALA A 37 12.94 18.42 -3.31
CA ALA A 37 11.98 19.50 -3.47
C ALA A 37 12.60 20.88 -3.16
N VAL A 38 13.44 20.97 -2.14
CA VAL A 38 14.17 22.21 -1.81
C VAL A 38 15.17 22.58 -2.90
N LYS A 39 15.95 21.61 -3.40
CA LYS A 39 16.89 21.84 -4.51
C LYS A 39 16.19 22.28 -5.79
N LEU A 40 15.07 21.66 -6.14
CA LEU A 40 14.24 22.05 -7.29
C LEU A 40 13.72 23.48 -7.18
N THR A 41 13.29 23.88 -5.98
CA THR A 41 12.82 25.25 -5.72
C THR A 41 13.93 26.29 -5.90
N ALA A 42 15.15 25.97 -5.45
CA ALA A 42 16.31 26.85 -5.60
C ALA A 42 16.73 27.04 -7.07
N THR A 43 16.65 26.00 -7.89
CA THR A 43 17.11 26.05 -9.29
C THR A 43 16.03 26.49 -10.29
N SER A 44 14.78 26.04 -10.12
CA SER A 44 13.71 26.19 -11.12
C SER A 44 12.64 27.22 -10.73
N GLY A 45 12.75 27.84 -9.56
CA GLY A 45 11.81 28.83 -9.05
C GLY A 45 10.58 28.24 -8.36
N SER A 46 9.97 29.04 -7.48
CA SER A 46 8.89 28.61 -6.58
C SER A 46 7.57 28.25 -7.29
N GLY A 47 7.33 28.80 -8.48
CA GLY A 47 6.11 28.54 -9.26
C GLY A 47 6.01 27.08 -9.72
N VAL A 48 7.10 26.53 -10.26
CA VAL A 48 7.15 25.14 -10.75
C VAL A 48 7.02 24.16 -9.59
N THR A 49 7.74 24.38 -8.48
CA THR A 49 7.63 23.52 -7.30
C THR A 49 6.23 23.52 -6.71
N ARG A 50 5.57 24.68 -6.61
CA ARG A 50 4.16 24.74 -6.13
C ARG A 50 3.21 24.00 -7.06
N ALA A 51 3.38 24.14 -8.37
CA ALA A 51 2.56 23.41 -9.34
C ALA A 51 2.72 21.90 -9.17
N LEU A 52 3.96 21.40 -9.10
CA LEU A 52 4.23 19.98 -8.86
C LEU A 52 3.70 19.49 -7.51
N ALA A 53 3.86 20.29 -6.45
CA ALA A 53 3.34 19.96 -5.13
C ALA A 53 1.81 19.82 -5.14
N LEU A 54 1.09 20.74 -5.79
CA LEU A 54 -0.36 20.66 -5.93
C LEU A 54 -0.79 19.42 -6.72
N VAL A 55 -0.11 19.11 -7.83
CA VAL A 55 -0.41 17.93 -8.65
C VAL A 55 -0.18 16.64 -7.86
N PHE A 56 0.99 16.47 -7.23
CA PHE A 56 1.28 15.28 -6.44
C PHE A 56 0.36 15.14 -5.22
N PHE A 57 0.01 16.26 -4.59
CA PHE A 57 -0.95 16.26 -3.49
C PHE A 57 -2.34 15.80 -3.95
N ALA A 58 -2.86 16.32 -5.06
CA ALA A 58 -4.15 15.91 -5.60
C ALA A 58 -4.19 14.41 -5.96
N VAL A 59 -3.13 13.90 -6.59
CA VAL A 59 -3.00 12.47 -6.92
C VAL A 59 -2.96 11.61 -5.65
N SER A 60 -2.14 12.00 -4.67
CA SER A 60 -2.03 11.31 -3.37
C SER A 60 -3.38 11.26 -2.66
N TYR A 61 -4.05 12.41 -2.55
CA TYR A 61 -5.37 12.53 -1.92
C TYR A 61 -6.41 11.65 -2.61
N PHE A 62 -6.46 11.67 -3.94
CA PHE A 62 -7.35 10.81 -4.72
C PHE A 62 -7.09 9.32 -4.45
N PHE A 63 -5.83 8.89 -4.41
CA PHE A 63 -5.47 7.48 -4.18
C PHE A 63 -5.83 7.03 -2.77
N VAL A 64 -5.59 7.88 -1.77
CA VAL A 64 -6.01 7.64 -0.38
C VAL A 64 -7.54 7.52 -0.31
N TYR A 65 -8.27 8.48 -0.86
CA TYR A 65 -9.74 8.43 -0.90
C TYR A 65 -10.23 7.15 -1.60
N ARG A 66 -9.68 6.81 -2.76
CA ARG A 66 -10.07 5.61 -3.50
C ARG A 66 -9.74 4.32 -2.74
N SER A 67 -8.59 4.23 -2.08
CA SER A 67 -8.14 3.06 -1.32
C SER A 67 -9.00 2.87 -0.07
N PHE A 68 -9.14 3.90 0.75
CA PHE A 68 -9.91 3.83 1.99
C PHE A 68 -11.40 3.60 1.74
N TYR A 69 -12.01 4.25 0.73
CA TYR A 69 -13.44 4.08 0.45
C TYR A 69 -13.73 2.82 -0.38
N GLY A 70 -12.74 2.31 -1.12
CA GLY A 70 -12.83 1.02 -1.81
C GLY A 70 -12.74 -0.18 -0.86
N MET A 71 -11.99 -0.04 0.24
CA MET A 71 -11.86 -1.07 1.28
C MET A 71 -12.97 -1.03 2.34
N ARG A 72 -13.89 -0.05 2.29
CA ARG A 72 -15.07 -0.08 3.14
C ARG A 72 -15.92 -1.26 2.70
N ILE A 73 -16.01 -2.26 3.59
CA ILE A 73 -16.92 -3.38 3.40
C ILE A 73 -18.31 -2.78 3.21
N ARG A 74 -18.83 -2.88 1.99
CA ARG A 74 -20.24 -2.61 1.75
C ARG A 74 -20.97 -3.69 2.53
N THR A 75 -21.83 -3.30 3.46
CA THR A 75 -22.90 -4.17 3.96
C THR A 75 -23.85 -4.45 2.78
N THR A 76 -23.38 -5.26 1.83
CA THR A 76 -24.22 -6.08 1.00
C THR A 76 -23.96 -7.48 1.50
N ALA A 77 -24.95 -8.00 2.22
CA ALA A 77 -25.07 -9.41 2.43
C ALA A 77 -25.07 -10.10 1.06
N ALA A 78 -24.07 -10.93 0.80
CA ALA A 78 -24.16 -12.19 0.07
C ALA A 78 -22.74 -12.64 -0.29
N VAL A 79 -22.32 -13.72 0.38
CA VAL A 79 -21.46 -14.79 -0.11
C VAL A 79 -20.95 -14.60 -1.55
N GLU A 80 -19.69 -14.22 -1.69
CA GLU A 80 -18.94 -14.58 -2.89
C GLU A 80 -17.67 -15.31 -2.44
N GLU A 81 -17.68 -16.58 -2.83
CA GLU A 81 -16.73 -17.66 -2.62
C GLU A 81 -15.30 -17.26 -3.03
N PRO A 82 -14.25 -17.64 -2.25
CA PRO A 82 -12.90 -17.19 -2.56
C PRO A 82 -12.39 -17.81 -3.86
N ALA A 83 -12.07 -16.92 -4.80
CA ALA A 83 -11.36 -17.16 -6.06
C ALA A 83 -9.93 -17.68 -5.82
N SER A 84 -9.80 -18.91 -5.32
CA SER A 84 -8.55 -19.65 -5.20
C SER A 84 -8.73 -21.08 -5.72
N ALA A 85 -9.25 -21.22 -6.94
CA ALA A 85 -9.32 -22.50 -7.65
C ALA A 85 -8.98 -22.40 -9.16
N ALA A 86 -8.48 -21.26 -9.62
CA ALA A 86 -8.20 -21.02 -11.05
C ALA A 86 -6.77 -21.36 -11.50
N ALA A 87 -5.92 -21.96 -10.64
CA ALA A 87 -4.54 -22.31 -10.97
C ALA A 87 -4.30 -23.81 -11.27
N ALA A 88 -5.31 -24.68 -11.13
CA ALA A 88 -5.13 -26.13 -11.24
C ALA A 88 -5.56 -26.77 -12.58
N ASP A 89 -6.10 -25.99 -13.53
CA ASP A 89 -6.70 -26.54 -14.77
C ASP A 89 -5.77 -26.51 -16.01
N LYS A 90 -4.45 -26.34 -15.86
CA LYS A 90 -3.51 -26.45 -17.00
C LYS A 90 -2.87 -27.84 -17.18
N THR A 91 -3.15 -28.80 -16.30
CA THR A 91 -2.48 -30.11 -16.34
C THR A 91 -3.31 -31.21 -17.02
N ARG A 92 -4.58 -30.97 -17.40
CA ARG A 92 -5.46 -32.01 -17.98
C ARG A 92 -5.68 -31.93 -19.50
N ALA A 93 -5.15 -30.93 -20.19
CA ALA A 93 -5.36 -30.76 -21.63
C ALA A 93 -4.27 -31.40 -22.53
N SER A 94 -3.23 -32.03 -21.95
CA SER A 94 -2.16 -32.69 -22.73
C SER A 94 -2.28 -34.22 -22.78
N ALA A 95 -3.44 -34.78 -22.43
CA ALA A 95 -3.72 -36.21 -22.49
C ALA A 95 -4.97 -36.50 -23.35
N ARG A 96 -4.92 -36.05 -24.61
CA ARG A 96 -5.67 -36.62 -25.73
C ARG A 96 -4.80 -36.58 -26.97
#